data_AF-A0A956KMZ3-F1
#
_entry.id   AF-A0A956KMZ3-F1
#
_cell.length_a   1.000
_cell.length_b   1.000
_cell.length_c   1.000
_cell.angle_alpha   90.00
_cell.angle_beta   90.00
_cell.angle_gamma   90.00
#
_symmetry.space_group_name_H-M   'P 1'
#
loop_
_entity.id
_entity.type
_entity.pdbx_description
1 polymer ?
#
loop_
_entity_poly.entity_id
_entity_poly.type
_entity_poly.pdbx_seq_one_letter_code
_entity_poly.pdbx_strand_id
1 'polypeptide(L)'
;MSFLAALDNRSPFAAFHAPLPDGSGGEVVLIVVKASFEWGSDGALGLAREQTPVRLVDEPRGKPGFSSTRYDHDLVLTKPRVDLLVEALAHAPSGTAAEVPVELQVSRRQDGQRQLLLHKRLIVSGDRRWYED
;
A
#
# COMPACT_ATOMS: atom_id res chain seq x y z
N MET A 1 0.09 -34.45 -1.33
CA MET A 1 -0.73 -34.56 -0.10
C MET A 1 -0.68 -33.20 0.55
N SER A 2 -1.62 -32.29 0.23
CA SER A 2 -1.61 -30.95 0.84
C SER A 2 -2.07 -31.07 2.29
N PHE A 3 -1.17 -30.84 3.23
CA PHE A 3 -1.55 -30.62 4.62
C PHE A 3 -2.28 -29.28 4.68
N LEU A 4 -3.57 -29.30 5.02
CA LEU A 4 -4.29 -28.09 5.46
C LEU A 4 -3.68 -27.68 6.80
N ALA A 5 -2.68 -26.81 6.76
CA ALA A 5 -2.07 -26.24 7.94
C ALA A 5 -2.99 -25.13 8.47
N ALA A 6 -3.83 -25.44 9.47
CA ALA A 6 -4.68 -24.42 10.08
C ALA A 6 -3.83 -23.28 10.68
N LEU A 7 -4.19 -22.03 10.37
CA LEU A 7 -3.55 -20.84 10.92
C LEU A 7 -4.25 -20.41 12.23
N ASP A 8 -3.55 -20.52 13.37
CA ASP A 8 -3.93 -19.88 14.63
C ASP A 8 -3.40 -18.44 14.67
N ASN A 9 -4.21 -17.49 14.20
CA ASN A 9 -3.85 -16.07 14.20
C ASN A 9 -4.15 -15.42 15.56
N ARG A 10 -3.10 -15.17 16.36
CA ARG A 10 -3.19 -14.49 17.66
C ARG A 10 -2.94 -12.98 17.60
N SER A 11 -2.79 -12.43 16.40
CA SER A 11 -2.66 -10.99 16.19
C SER A 11 -4.04 -10.35 15.97
N PRO A 12 -4.18 -9.03 16.17
CA PRO A 12 -5.41 -8.31 15.81
C PRO A 12 -5.54 -8.03 14.31
N PHE A 13 -4.60 -8.52 13.49
CA PHE A 13 -4.48 -8.17 12.07
C PHE A 13 -5.17 -9.19 11.17
N ALA A 14 -5.60 -8.74 9.98
CA ALA A 14 -6.08 -9.65 8.96
C ALA A 14 -4.95 -10.58 8.53
N ALA A 15 -5.24 -11.88 8.44
CA ALA A 15 -4.25 -12.86 8.03
C ALA A 15 -4.82 -13.85 7.02
N PHE A 16 -3.96 -14.34 6.16
CA PHE A 16 -4.25 -15.33 5.14
C PHE A 16 -3.10 -16.34 5.10
N HIS A 17 -3.41 -17.60 4.83
CA HIS A 17 -2.39 -18.60 4.53
C HIS A 17 -2.83 -19.45 3.35
N ALA A 18 -1.87 -19.88 2.54
CA ALA A 18 -2.09 -20.83 1.46
C ALA A 18 -0.85 -21.71 1.24
N PRO A 19 -1.02 -23.03 1.04
CA PRO A 19 0.03 -23.84 0.46
C PRO A 19 0.22 -23.42 -1.01
N LEU A 20 1.45 -23.15 -1.40
CA LEU A 20 1.85 -22.77 -2.75
C LEU A 20 3.01 -23.66 -3.23
N PRO A 21 3.14 -23.89 -4.55
CA PRO A 21 4.33 -24.53 -5.09
C PRO A 21 5.57 -23.69 -4.82
N ASP A 22 6.68 -24.33 -4.47
CA ASP A 22 7.97 -23.65 -4.27
C ASP A 22 8.75 -23.42 -5.58
N GLY A 23 8.20 -23.87 -6.71
CA GLY A 23 8.83 -23.82 -8.04
C GLY A 23 9.90 -24.90 -8.28
N SER A 24 10.21 -25.75 -7.29
CA SER A 24 11.20 -26.84 -7.33
C SER A 24 10.57 -28.23 -7.16
N GLY A 25 9.24 -28.32 -7.25
CA GLY A 25 8.47 -29.55 -7.08
C GLY A 25 8.06 -29.83 -5.62
N GLY A 26 8.39 -28.93 -4.70
CA GLY A 26 7.95 -28.94 -3.31
C GLY A 26 6.79 -27.97 -3.03
N GLU A 27 6.46 -27.82 -1.76
CA GLU A 27 5.40 -26.95 -1.26
C GLU A 27 5.97 -26.00 -0.18
N VAL A 28 5.49 -24.76 -0.18
CA VAL A 28 5.70 -23.76 0.86
C VAL A 28 4.36 -23.26 1.38
N VAL A 29 4.30 -22.87 2.65
CA VAL A 29 3.11 -22.19 3.19
C VAL A 29 3.38 -20.69 3.18
N LEU A 30 2.67 -19.95 2.33
CA LEU A 30 2.65 -18.50 2.38
C LEU A 30 1.74 -18.07 3.53
N ILE A 31 2.25 -17.23 4.42
CA ILE A 31 1.46 -16.54 5.46
C ILE A 31 1.56 -15.05 5.19
N VAL A 32 0.40 -14.39 5.04
CA VAL A 32 0.29 -12.95 4.87
C VAL A 32 -0.41 -12.37 6.08
N VAL A 33 0.17 -11.33 6.68
CA VAL A 33 -0.42 -10.55 7.77
C VAL A 33 -0.50 -9.10 7.31
N LYS A 34 -1.68 -8.51 7.41
CA LYS A 34 -1.96 -7.15 6.95
C LYS A 34 -2.53 -6.30 8.07
N ALA A 35 -1.84 -5.18 8.33
CA ALA A 35 -2.24 -4.19 9.30
C ALA A 35 -2.60 -2.88 8.59
N SER A 36 -3.75 -2.32 8.93
CA SER A 36 -4.20 -1.01 8.49
C SER A 36 -3.98 0.01 9.60
N PHE A 37 -3.53 1.21 9.23
CA PHE A 37 -3.26 2.32 10.13
C PHE A 37 -3.96 3.58 9.62
N GLU A 38 -4.35 4.45 10.54
CA GLU A 38 -5.01 5.72 10.25
C GLU A 38 -4.31 6.85 11.01
N TRP A 39 -4.30 8.04 10.40
CA TRP A 39 -3.82 9.24 11.04
C TRP A 39 -4.89 9.80 11.96
N GLY A 40 -4.56 9.99 13.24
CA GLY A 40 -5.36 10.74 14.19
C GLY A 40 -5.37 12.23 13.86
N SER A 41 -6.34 12.95 14.43
CA SER A 41 -6.43 14.41 14.31
C SER A 41 -5.24 15.16 14.92
N ASP A 42 -4.51 14.51 15.82
CA ASP A 42 -3.26 14.98 16.44
C ASP A 42 -2.03 14.71 15.55
N GLY A 43 -2.22 14.11 14.37
CA GLY A 43 -1.15 13.71 13.47
C GLY A 43 -0.40 12.44 13.90
N ALA A 44 -0.85 11.74 14.93
CA ALA A 44 -0.29 10.46 15.33
C ALA A 44 -0.81 9.34 14.41
N LEU A 45 0.04 8.36 14.11
CA LEU A 45 -0.39 7.16 13.37
C LEU A 45 -0.84 6.09 14.39
N GLY A 46 -2.09 5.63 14.25
CA GLY A 46 -2.67 4.58 15.09
C GLY A 46 -3.16 3.39 14.27
N LEU A 47 -3.48 2.27 14.93
CA LEU A 47 -4.19 1.18 14.28
C LEU A 47 -5.55 1.66 13.80
N ALA A 48 -5.88 1.38 12.54
CA ALA A 48 -7.19 1.67 11.98
C ALA A 48 -8.27 0.88 12.75
N ARG A 49 -9.40 1.53 13.02
CA ARG A 49 -10.56 0.85 13.65
C ARG A 49 -11.05 -0.31 12.80
N GLU A 50 -11.04 -0.14 11.48
CA GLU A 50 -11.38 -1.17 10.52
C GLU A 50 -10.12 -1.66 9.82
N GLN A 51 -9.81 -2.94 9.98
CA GLN A 51 -8.68 -3.58 9.30
C GLN A 51 -9.11 -4.01 7.91
N THR A 52 -8.32 -3.64 6.90
CA THR A 52 -8.56 -4.05 5.52
C THR A 52 -8.18 -5.53 5.36
N PRO A 53 -8.99 -6.36 4.68
CA PRO A 53 -8.65 -7.76 4.47
C PRO A 53 -7.40 -7.91 3.58
N VAL A 54 -6.77 -9.10 3.67
CA VAL A 54 -5.75 -9.51 2.72
C VAL A 54 -6.37 -9.55 1.33
N ARG A 55 -5.74 -8.86 0.39
CA ARG A 55 -6.18 -8.73 -1.00
C ARG A 55 -5.62 -9.88 -1.82
N LEU A 56 -6.51 -10.75 -2.29
CA LEU A 56 -6.14 -11.94 -3.07
C LEU A 56 -6.02 -11.68 -4.57
N VAL A 57 -6.56 -10.56 -5.05
CA VAL A 57 -6.58 -10.16 -6.47
C VAL A 57 -6.35 -8.66 -6.60
N ASP A 58 -5.71 -8.22 -7.67
CA ASP A 58 -5.52 -6.80 -7.95
C ASP A 58 -6.87 -6.07 -8.07
N GLU A 59 -6.90 -4.84 -7.55
CA GLU A 59 -8.05 -3.95 -7.64
C GLU A 59 -7.79 -2.90 -8.73
N PRO A 60 -8.52 -2.91 -9.85
CA PRO A 60 -8.40 -1.85 -10.85
C PRO A 60 -9.06 -0.56 -10.38
N ARG A 61 -8.55 0.60 -10.81
CA ARG A 61 -9.14 1.90 -10.51
C ARG A 61 -10.50 2.10 -11.19
N GLY A 62 -10.70 1.49 -12.34
CA GLY A 62 -11.94 1.50 -13.10
C GLY A 62 -12.18 0.16 -13.78
N LYS A 63 -12.51 0.17 -15.07
CA LYS A 63 -12.76 -1.06 -15.82
C LYS A 63 -11.47 -1.92 -15.89
N PRO A 64 -11.51 -3.21 -15.52
CA PRO A 64 -10.37 -4.12 -15.64
C PRO A 64 -9.82 -4.15 -17.08
N GLY A 65 -8.50 -4.05 -17.23
CA GLY A 65 -7.82 -4.03 -18.54
C GLY A 65 -7.91 -2.71 -19.31
N PHE A 66 -8.67 -1.72 -18.83
CA PHE A 66 -8.82 -0.40 -19.44
C PHE A 66 -8.48 0.76 -18.47
N SER A 67 -7.98 0.44 -17.28
CA SER A 67 -7.60 1.41 -16.26
C SER A 67 -6.34 0.94 -15.54
N SER A 68 -5.69 1.85 -14.81
CA SER A 68 -4.56 1.51 -13.97
C SER A 68 -4.98 0.66 -12.76
N THR A 69 -4.04 -0.11 -12.23
CA THR A 69 -4.21 -0.78 -10.94
C THR A 69 -4.30 0.27 -9.84
N ARG A 70 -5.27 0.10 -8.95
CA ARG A 70 -5.43 0.88 -7.72
C ARG A 70 -4.63 0.25 -6.59
N TYR A 71 -4.78 -1.06 -6.38
CA TYR A 71 -4.01 -1.83 -5.41
C TYR A 71 -3.62 -3.19 -5.98
N ASP A 72 -2.36 -3.57 -5.82
CA ASP A 72 -1.91 -4.93 -6.13
C ASP A 72 -2.39 -5.93 -5.07
N HIS A 73 -2.43 -7.22 -5.43
CA HIS A 73 -2.66 -8.29 -4.48
C HIS A 73 -1.51 -8.40 -3.46
N ASP A 74 -1.81 -8.92 -2.28
CA ASP A 74 -0.83 -9.07 -1.19
C ASP A 74 -0.02 -10.38 -1.29
N LEU A 75 -0.27 -11.20 -2.30
CA LEU A 75 0.28 -12.55 -2.42
C LEU A 75 1.65 -12.54 -3.11
N VAL A 76 2.72 -12.70 -2.33
CA VAL A 76 4.08 -12.83 -2.85
C VAL A 76 4.89 -13.79 -1.98
N LEU A 77 5.62 -14.73 -2.60
CA LEU A 77 6.46 -15.69 -1.87
C LEU A 77 7.64 -15.02 -1.17
N THR A 78 8.25 -14.02 -1.82
CA THR A 78 9.43 -13.33 -1.32
C THR A 78 9.32 -11.83 -1.56
N LYS A 79 9.40 -11.05 -0.49
CA LYS A 79 9.43 -9.58 -0.56
C LYS A 79 10.74 -9.06 0.03
N PRO A 80 11.83 -8.99 -0.76
CA PRO A 80 13.18 -8.70 -0.24
C PRO A 80 13.35 -7.24 0.22
N ARG A 81 12.46 -6.34 -0.21
CA ARG A 81 12.45 -4.92 0.12
C ARG A 81 11.02 -4.44 0.35
N VAL A 82 10.89 -3.29 0.99
CA VAL A 82 9.60 -2.61 1.17
C VAL A 82 9.30 -1.80 -0.08
N ASP A 83 8.07 -1.95 -0.58
CA ASP A 83 7.49 -1.04 -1.57
C ASP A 83 6.64 0.00 -0.84
N LEU A 84 6.77 1.25 -1.24
CA LEU A 84 5.95 2.34 -0.72
C LEU A 84 5.11 2.91 -1.86
N LEU A 85 3.81 2.62 -1.82
CA LEU A 85 2.83 3.13 -2.76
C LEU A 85 2.08 4.30 -2.09
N VAL A 86 1.98 5.42 -2.79
CA VAL A 86 1.26 6.61 -2.32
C VAL A 86 0.13 6.90 -3.29
N GLU A 87 -1.11 6.76 -2.81
CA GLU A 87 -2.30 7.23 -3.52
C GLU A 87 -2.63 8.63 -3.00
N ALA A 88 -2.48 9.64 -3.85
CA ALA A 88 -2.73 11.04 -3.52
C ALA A 88 -3.23 11.81 -4.73
N LEU A 89 -3.91 12.93 -4.46
CA LEU A 89 -4.31 13.91 -5.46
C LEU A 89 -3.46 15.16 -5.29
N ALA A 90 -3.06 15.78 -6.40
CA ALA A 90 -2.43 17.09 -6.42
C ALA A 90 -3.43 18.11 -6.95
N HIS A 91 -3.51 19.29 -6.32
CA HIS A 91 -4.42 20.35 -6.71
C HIS A 91 -3.64 21.65 -6.95
N ALA A 92 -4.00 22.38 -8.01
CA ALA A 92 -3.38 23.65 -8.34
C ALA A 92 -3.77 24.72 -7.30
N PRO A 93 -2.81 25.39 -6.65
CA PRO A 93 -3.11 26.52 -5.79
C PRO A 93 -3.94 27.57 -6.56
N SER A 94 -5.09 27.95 -6.03
CA SER A 94 -6.04 28.90 -6.66
C SER A 94 -6.60 28.49 -8.03
N GLY A 95 -6.46 27.24 -8.47
CA GLY A 95 -7.02 26.71 -9.72
C GLY A 95 -6.32 27.17 -11.01
N THR A 96 -5.22 27.91 -10.92
CA THR A 96 -4.59 28.57 -12.08
C THR A 96 -3.39 27.82 -12.66
N ALA A 97 -2.69 26.99 -11.89
CA ALA A 97 -1.49 26.27 -12.36
C ALA A 97 -1.85 25.10 -13.29
N ALA A 98 -1.11 24.97 -14.40
CA ALA A 98 -1.21 23.82 -15.33
C ALA A 98 -0.32 22.64 -14.90
N GLU A 99 0.65 22.91 -14.03
CA GLU A 99 1.59 21.95 -13.48
C GLU A 99 1.72 22.18 -11.98
N VAL A 100 1.69 21.10 -11.21
CA VAL A 100 1.82 21.14 -9.75
C VAL A 100 3.05 20.33 -9.36
N PRO A 101 4.15 20.98 -8.90
CA PRO A 101 5.28 20.25 -8.36
C PRO A 101 4.87 19.60 -7.03
N VAL A 102 5.20 18.32 -6.87
CA VAL A 102 4.95 17.55 -5.65
C VAL A 102 6.22 16.86 -5.18
N GLU A 103 6.34 16.71 -3.86
CA GLU A 103 7.49 16.08 -3.22
C GLU A 103 7.03 14.99 -2.25
N LEU A 104 7.67 13.82 -2.33
CA LEU A 104 7.51 12.73 -1.39
C LEU A 104 8.83 12.54 -0.64
N GLN A 105 8.79 12.68 0.69
CA GLN A 105 9.93 12.45 1.56
C GLN A 105 9.63 11.31 2.53
N VAL A 106 10.50 10.30 2.54
CA VAL A 106 10.47 9.23 3.55
C VAL A 106 11.66 9.44 4.46
N SER A 107 11.41 9.54 5.76
CA SER A 107 12.46 9.75 6.76
C SER A 107 12.29 8.77 7.91
N ARG A 108 13.40 8.37 8.50
CA ARG A 108 13.45 7.61 9.75
C ARG A 108 13.84 8.55 10.88
N ARG A 109 13.24 8.36 12.06
CA ARG A 109 13.74 8.98 13.29
C ARG A 109 14.47 7.92 14.11
N GLN A 110 15.70 8.21 14.48
CA GLN A 110 16.53 7.35 15.33
C GLN A 110 17.35 8.25 16.27
N ASP A 111 17.34 7.96 17.57
CA ASP A 111 18.06 8.72 18.60
C ASP A 111 17.78 10.23 18.59
N GLY A 112 16.51 10.59 18.35
CA GLY A 112 16.06 11.98 18.25
C GLY A 112 16.41 12.67 16.93
N GLN A 113 17.28 12.09 16.10
CA GLN A 113 17.68 12.63 14.80
C GLN A 113 16.79 12.11 13.68
N ARG A 114 16.53 12.98 12.69
CA ARG A 114 15.80 12.65 11.46
C ARG A 114 16.80 12.33 10.36
N GLN A 115 16.73 11.13 9.81
CA GLN A 115 17.48 10.70 8.63
C GLN A 115 16.54 10.63 7.42
N LEU A 116 16.85 11.37 6.36
CA LEU A 116 16.13 11.27 5.09
C LEU A 116 16.56 9.98 4.37
N LEU A 117 15.58 9.12 4.06
CA LEU A 117 15.81 7.84 3.37
C LEU A 117 15.49 7.94 1.87
N LEU A 118 14.46 8.71 1.53
CA LEU A 118 13.99 8.90 0.15
C LEU A 118 13.50 10.32 -0.03
N HIS A 119 13.84 10.92 -1.18
CA HIS A 119 13.24 12.15 -1.66
C HIS A 119 12.93 11.99 -3.14
N LYS A 120 11.65 12.08 -3.50
CA LYS A 120 11.17 12.06 -4.88
C LYS A 120 10.45 13.36 -5.17
N ARG A 121 10.76 13.96 -6.32
CA ARG A 121 10.12 15.18 -6.83
C ARG A 121 9.49 14.85 -8.17
N LEU A 122 8.23 15.23 -8.35
CA LEU A 122 7.45 14.95 -9.54
C LEU A 122 6.74 16.24 -9.97
N ILE A 123 6.46 16.35 -11.27
CA ILE A 123 5.52 17.36 -11.79
C ILE A 123 4.23 16.60 -12.09
N VAL A 124 3.13 17.01 -11.47
CA VAL A 124 1.79 16.53 -11.83
C VAL A 124 1.20 17.49 -12.84
N SER A 125 0.85 16.97 -14.02
CA SER A 125 0.16 17.71 -15.08
C SER A 125 -1.10 16.94 -15.50
N GLY A 126 -2.11 17.65 -16.01
CA GLY A 126 -3.35 17.04 -16.46
C GLY A 126 -4.40 18.04 -16.92
N ASP A 127 -5.46 17.54 -17.56
CA ASP A 127 -6.58 18.34 -18.01
C ASP A 127 -7.39 18.87 -16.82
N ARG A 128 -7.80 20.15 -16.86
CA ARG A 128 -8.62 20.79 -15.83
C ARG A 128 -9.97 20.08 -15.69
N ARG A 129 -10.30 19.58 -14.48
CA ARG A 129 -11.65 19.16 -14.10
C ARG A 129 -12.03 19.86 -12.80
N TRP A 130 -13.11 20.63 -12.83
CA TRP A 130 -13.69 21.26 -11.65
C TRP A 130 -14.61 20.26 -10.97
N TYR A 131 -14.42 20.04 -9.67
CA TYR A 131 -15.37 19.34 -8.82
C TYR A 131 -16.06 20.40 -7.96
N GLU A 132 -17.40 20.38 -7.89
CA GLU A 132 -18.13 21.17 -6.91
C GLU A 132 -18.02 20.45 -5.56
N ASP A 133 -17.60 21.19 -4.52
CA ASP A 133 -17.51 20.70 -3.13
C ASP A 133 -18.90 20.53 -2.50
#